data_AF-A0A7J3P585-F1
#
_entry.id   AF-A0A7J3P585-F1
#
_cell.length_a   1.000
_cell.length_b   1.000
_cell.length_c   1.000
_cell.angle_alpha   90.00
_cell.angle_beta   90.00
_cell.angle_gamma   90.00
#
_symmetry.space_group_name_H-M   'P 1'
#
loop_
_entity.id
_entity.type
_entity.pdbx_description
1 polymer ?
#
loop_
_entity_poly.entity_id
_entity_poly.type
_entity_poly.pdbx_seq_one_letter_code
_entity_poly.pdbx_strand_id
1 'polypeptide(L)'
;MTSTGSEADLKAKLRELIIDEQELTAALIDRVKGFIRLTRDGKVVFLVPLEKLPIWARVLLYLAGKRLAKEAGLIENDVATIEEISSAIGADYFSTAGRLKELKDQQLVQTVERGGYIVQLARLHEILDKVEKALGSRTEG
;
A
#
# COMPACT_ATOMS: atom_id res chain seq x y z
N MET A 1 1.32 -4.25 -52.86
CA MET A 1 0.17 -4.17 -51.93
C MET A 1 0.18 -5.39 -51.03
N THR A 2 0.76 -5.33 -49.83
CA THR A 2 0.57 -6.33 -48.75
C THR A 2 1.34 -5.83 -47.52
N SER A 3 0.75 -5.03 -46.63
CA SER A 3 1.33 -4.85 -45.28
C SER A 3 0.37 -4.23 -44.27
N THR A 4 -0.92 -4.57 -44.32
CA THR A 4 -1.91 -4.00 -43.38
C THR A 4 -2.40 -5.03 -42.34
N GLY A 5 -2.23 -6.33 -42.61
CA GLY A 5 -2.64 -7.41 -41.68
C GLY A 5 -1.72 -7.61 -40.46
N SER A 6 -0.42 -7.31 -40.58
CA SER A 6 0.55 -7.58 -39.50
C SER A 6 0.50 -6.59 -38.34
N GLU A 7 0.21 -5.31 -38.60
CA GLU A 7 0.22 -4.28 -37.56
C GLU A 7 -1.08 -4.30 -36.74
N ALA A 8 -2.21 -4.58 -37.39
CA ALA A 8 -3.51 -4.70 -36.73
C ALA A 8 -3.56 -5.94 -35.80
N ASP A 9 -3.04 -7.09 -36.25
CA ASP A 9 -2.96 -8.31 -35.45
C ASP A 9 -2.02 -8.16 -34.26
N LEU A 10 -0.89 -7.46 -34.43
CA LEU A 10 0.01 -7.17 -33.33
C LEU A 10 -0.65 -6.26 -32.28
N LYS A 11 -1.35 -5.21 -32.72
CA LYS A 11 -2.12 -4.35 -31.81
C LYS A 11 -3.23 -5.11 -31.08
N ALA A 12 -3.89 -6.08 -31.72
CA ALA A 12 -4.89 -6.93 -31.07
C ALA A 12 -4.27 -7.82 -29.99
N LYS A 13 -3.14 -8.48 -30.27
CA LYS A 13 -2.41 -9.28 -29.27
C LYS A 13 -1.86 -8.45 -28.11
N LEU A 14 -1.40 -7.23 -28.39
CA LEU A 14 -0.94 -6.32 -27.34
C LEU A 14 -2.10 -5.87 -26.43
N ARG A 15 -3.33 -5.76 -26.94
CA ARG A 15 -4.51 -5.47 -26.11
C ARG A 15 -4.86 -6.59 -25.15
N GLU A 16 -4.59 -7.85 -25.50
CA GLU A 16 -4.76 -8.99 -24.58
C GLU A 16 -3.77 -8.96 -23.41
N LEU A 17 -2.65 -8.23 -23.54
CA LEU A 17 -1.69 -7.99 -22.46
C LEU A 17 -2.05 -6.77 -21.61
N ILE A 18 -3.05 -5.97 -22.01
CA ILE A 18 -3.55 -4.85 -21.22
C ILE A 18 -4.42 -5.44 -20.12
N ILE A 19 -3.87 -5.46 -18.92
CA ILE A 19 -4.61 -5.72 -17.69
C ILE A 19 -5.01 -4.34 -17.16
N ASP A 20 -6.30 -4.13 -16.89
CA ASP A 20 -6.74 -2.93 -16.17
C ASP A 20 -6.02 -2.90 -14.82
N GLU A 21 -5.20 -1.86 -14.65
CA GLU A 21 -4.27 -1.70 -13.54
C GLU A 21 -5.09 -1.58 -12.24
N GLN A 22 -5.12 -2.70 -11.48
CA GLN A 22 -5.79 -2.89 -10.18
C GLN A 22 -6.69 -1.74 -9.72
N GLU A 23 -7.95 -1.75 -10.16
CA GLU A 23 -8.97 -0.94 -9.52
C GLU A 23 -9.03 -1.27 -8.03
N LEU A 24 -9.17 -0.23 -7.21
CA LEU A 24 -9.45 -0.37 -5.79
C LEU A 24 -10.82 -1.03 -5.62
N THR A 25 -10.85 -2.36 -5.61
CA THR A 25 -12.11 -3.11 -5.55
C THR A 25 -12.75 -3.03 -4.16
N ALA A 26 -14.08 -3.16 -4.11
CA ALA A 26 -14.80 -3.27 -2.85
C ALA A 26 -14.25 -4.38 -1.95
N ALA A 27 -13.83 -5.51 -2.54
CA ALA A 27 -13.23 -6.63 -1.80
C ALA A 27 -11.90 -6.26 -1.15
N LEU A 28 -11.02 -5.52 -1.84
CA LEU A 28 -9.77 -5.02 -1.23
C LEU A 28 -10.06 -4.04 -0.09
N ILE A 29 -11.03 -3.14 -0.28
CA ILE A 29 -11.46 -2.22 0.76
C ILE A 29 -11.98 -2.97 1.99
N ASP A 30 -12.78 -4.01 1.80
CA ASP A 30 -13.30 -4.82 2.89
C ASP A 30 -12.20 -5.58 3.65
N ARG A 31 -11.14 -6.02 2.95
CA ARG A 31 -9.94 -6.57 3.61
C ARG A 31 -9.17 -5.51 4.40
N VAL A 32 -8.92 -4.33 3.84
CA VAL A 32 -8.28 -3.21 4.55
C VAL A 32 -9.06 -2.86 5.81
N LYS A 33 -10.40 -2.89 5.73
CA LYS A 33 -11.29 -2.67 6.87
C LYS A 33 -11.09 -3.68 8.02
N GLY A 34 -10.42 -4.81 7.82
CA GLY A 34 -10.02 -5.69 8.92
C GLY A 34 -8.90 -5.10 9.79
N PHE A 35 -8.09 -4.20 9.25
CA PHE A 35 -6.86 -3.71 9.87
C PHE A 35 -6.92 -2.26 10.31
N ILE A 36 -7.57 -1.41 9.53
CA ILE A 36 -7.61 0.04 9.77
C ILE A 36 -9.00 0.65 9.51
N ARG A 37 -9.21 1.83 10.08
CA ARG A 37 -10.31 2.77 9.77
C ARG A 37 -9.73 4.15 9.50
N LEU A 38 -10.53 4.97 8.83
CA LEU A 38 -10.24 6.39 8.64
C LEU A 38 -11.25 7.21 9.45
N THR A 39 -10.77 8.22 10.14
CA THR A 39 -11.63 9.23 10.76
C THR A 39 -12.18 10.19 9.69
N ARG A 40 -13.15 11.05 10.06
CA ARG A 40 -13.70 12.06 9.15
C ARG A 40 -12.67 13.11 8.69
N ASP A 41 -11.61 13.32 9.47
CA ASP A 41 -10.46 14.15 9.13
C ASP A 41 -9.31 13.36 8.48
N GLY A 42 -9.56 12.12 8.03
CA GLY A 42 -8.61 11.32 7.25
C GLY A 42 -7.46 10.71 8.03
N LYS A 43 -7.50 10.71 9.38
CA LYS A 43 -6.50 10.03 10.22
C LYS A 43 -6.70 8.52 10.16
N VAL A 44 -5.58 7.80 10.12
CA VAL A 44 -5.56 6.33 10.14
C VAL A 44 -5.67 5.83 11.58
N VAL A 45 -6.61 4.91 11.82
CA VAL A 45 -6.83 4.26 13.11
C VAL A 45 -6.64 2.76 12.94
N PHE A 46 -5.73 2.16 13.70
CA PHE A 46 -5.51 0.71 13.70
C PHE A 46 -6.59 -0.01 14.52
N LEU A 47 -7.18 -1.05 13.94
CA LEU A 47 -8.14 -1.93 14.61
C LEU A 47 -7.47 -3.14 15.26
N VAL A 48 -6.26 -3.49 14.80
CA VAL A 48 -5.43 -4.54 15.39
C VAL A 48 -4.42 -3.89 16.34
N PRO A 49 -4.22 -4.41 17.57
CA PRO A 49 -3.21 -3.89 18.47
C PRO A 49 -1.83 -3.88 17.81
N LEU A 50 -1.12 -2.75 17.89
CA LEU A 50 0.11 -2.52 17.13
C LEU A 50 1.15 -3.59 17.43
N GLU A 51 1.31 -4.01 18.68
CA GLU A 51 2.21 -5.05 19.16
C GLU A 51 2.03 -6.41 18.45
N LYS A 52 0.81 -6.70 17.95
CA LYS A 52 0.54 -7.92 17.17
C LYS A 52 1.03 -7.82 15.73
N LEU A 53 1.28 -6.61 15.24
CA LEU A 53 1.80 -6.34 13.90
C LEU A 53 3.33 -6.13 13.93
N PRO A 54 4.10 -6.75 13.03
CA PRO A 54 5.49 -6.37 12.83
C PRO A 54 5.59 -4.94 12.29
N ILE A 55 6.70 -4.24 12.59
CA ILE A 55 6.86 -2.82 12.24
C ILE A 55 6.62 -2.56 10.74
N TRP A 56 7.13 -3.41 9.85
CA TRP A 56 6.92 -3.27 8.41
C TRP A 56 5.44 -3.31 8.01
N ALA A 57 4.61 -4.12 8.69
CA ALA A 57 3.18 -4.21 8.41
C ALA A 57 2.47 -2.94 8.87
N ARG A 58 2.86 -2.39 10.03
CA ARG A 58 2.33 -1.11 10.52
C ARG A 58 2.64 0.02 9.54
N VAL A 59 3.87 0.07 9.01
CA VAL A 59 4.28 1.06 7.98
C VAL A 59 3.39 0.95 6.74
N LEU A 60 3.23 -0.25 6.19
CA LEU A 60 2.44 -0.46 4.98
C LEU A 60 0.96 -0.10 5.17
N LEU A 61 0.37 -0.53 6.29
CA LEU A 61 -1.03 -0.22 6.62
C LEU A 61 -1.24 1.29 6.84
N TYR A 62 -0.29 1.97 7.50
CA TYR A 62 -0.38 3.42 7.69
C TYR A 62 -0.34 4.16 6.34
N LEU A 63 0.63 3.86 5.48
CA LEU A 63 0.76 4.50 4.18
C LEU A 63 -0.41 4.16 3.25
N ALA A 64 -0.93 2.92 3.29
CA ALA A 64 -2.15 2.54 2.59
C ALA A 64 -3.36 3.33 3.11
N GLY A 65 -3.52 3.48 4.43
CA GLY A 65 -4.57 4.30 5.01
C GLY A 65 -4.52 5.75 4.54
N LYS A 66 -3.33 6.37 4.51
CA LYS A 66 -3.16 7.73 3.97
C LYS A 66 -3.53 7.82 2.49
N ARG A 67 -3.09 6.85 1.69
CA ARG A 67 -3.43 6.82 0.27
C ARG A 67 -4.94 6.74 0.07
N LEU A 68 -5.61 5.84 0.80
CA LEU A 68 -7.06 5.68 0.76
C LEU A 68 -7.80 6.94 1.24
N ALA A 69 -7.28 7.62 2.26
CA ALA A 69 -7.84 8.89 2.74
C ALA A 69 -7.77 9.98 1.66
N LYS A 70 -6.69 10.03 0.88
CA LYS A 70 -6.55 10.93 -0.27
C LYS A 70 -7.52 10.56 -1.40
N GLU A 71 -7.59 9.28 -1.77
CA GLU A 71 -8.55 8.81 -2.79
C GLU A 71 -10.01 9.10 -2.38
N ALA A 72 -10.31 9.09 -1.08
CA ALA A 72 -11.61 9.45 -0.52
C ALA A 72 -11.82 10.98 -0.37
N GLY A 73 -10.85 11.82 -0.74
CA GLY A 73 -10.93 13.28 -0.61
C GLY A 73 -10.89 13.83 0.81
N LEU A 74 -10.43 13.05 1.79
CA LEU A 74 -10.35 13.45 3.21
C LEU A 74 -9.08 14.24 3.52
N ILE A 75 -8.01 14.04 2.74
CA ILE A 75 -6.73 14.75 2.84
C ILE A 75 -6.21 15.10 1.45
N GLU A 76 -5.42 16.16 1.35
CA GLU A 76 -4.88 16.64 0.07
C GLU A 76 -3.68 15.82 -0.43
N ASN A 77 -2.87 15.29 0.50
CA ASN A 77 -1.66 14.53 0.17
C ASN A 77 -1.51 13.28 1.04
N ASP A 78 -0.97 12.23 0.44
CA ASP A 78 -0.73 10.92 1.01
C ASP A 78 0.74 10.71 1.44
N VAL A 79 1.58 11.72 1.24
CA VAL A 79 3.01 11.70 1.56
C VAL A 79 3.19 11.71 3.08
N ALA A 80 4.05 10.84 3.60
CA ALA A 80 4.42 10.84 5.02
C ALA A 80 5.93 10.81 5.22
N THR A 81 6.42 11.55 6.22
CA THR A 81 7.84 11.51 6.61
C THR A 81 8.12 10.36 7.58
N ILE A 82 9.40 10.08 7.84
CA ILE A 82 9.78 9.02 8.81
C ILE A 82 9.27 9.39 10.21
N GLU A 83 9.33 10.67 10.59
CA GLU A 83 8.85 11.19 11.87
C GLU A 83 7.33 10.97 12.02
N GLU A 84 6.55 11.31 10.98
CA GLU A 84 5.11 11.07 10.96
C GLU A 84 4.80 9.57 11.09
N ILE A 85 5.45 8.73 10.29
CA ILE A 85 5.21 7.28 10.26
C ILE A 85 5.57 6.67 11.62
N SER A 86 6.77 6.96 12.14
CA SER A 86 7.27 6.40 13.39
C SER A 86 6.37 6.76 14.58
N SER A 87 5.91 8.01 14.64
CA SER A 87 4.94 8.48 15.63
C SER A 87 3.60 7.73 15.52
N ALA A 88 3.06 7.60 14.30
CA ALA A 88 1.76 6.97 14.08
C ALA A 88 1.75 5.45 14.38
N ILE A 89 2.87 4.76 14.15
CA ILE A 89 2.97 3.30 14.34
C ILE A 89 3.56 2.89 15.69
N GLY A 90 3.91 3.86 16.54
CA GLY A 90 4.55 3.63 17.84
C GLY A 90 5.87 2.87 17.73
N ALA A 91 6.75 3.30 16.81
CA ALA A 91 8.09 2.73 16.63
C ALA A 91 9.16 3.83 16.67
N ASP A 92 10.41 3.46 16.90
CA ASP A 92 11.50 4.43 16.84
C ASP A 92 11.87 4.78 15.39
N TYR A 93 12.53 5.93 15.25
CA TYR A 93 12.93 6.50 13.96
C TYR A 93 13.81 5.53 13.15
N PHE A 94 14.81 4.91 13.77
CA PHE A 94 15.81 4.09 13.07
C PHE A 94 15.21 2.76 12.61
N SER A 95 14.40 2.12 13.45
CA SER A 95 13.65 0.92 13.06
C SER A 95 12.70 1.23 11.90
N THR A 96 12.02 2.38 11.95
CA THR A 96 11.11 2.81 10.88
C THR A 96 11.88 3.07 9.58
N ALA A 97 13.00 3.79 9.63
CA ALA A 97 13.86 4.06 8.48
C ALA A 97 14.40 2.77 7.85
N GLY A 98 14.83 1.81 8.69
CA GLY A 98 15.28 0.49 8.24
C GLY A 98 14.19 -0.26 7.47
N ARG A 99 12.95 -0.29 8.00
CA ARG A 99 11.82 -0.92 7.31
C ARG A 99 11.42 -0.20 6.03
N LEU A 100 11.44 1.13 6.01
CA LEU A 100 11.15 1.89 4.79
C LEU A 100 12.15 1.59 3.68
N LYS A 101 13.43 1.42 4.02
CA LYS A 101 14.45 0.98 3.06
C LYS A 101 14.11 -0.40 2.48
N GLU A 102 13.86 -1.39 3.34
CA GLU A 102 13.49 -2.75 2.91
C GLU A 102 12.23 -2.78 2.03
N LEU A 103 11.19 -2.02 2.42
CA LEU A 103 9.93 -1.95 1.69
C LEU A 103 10.07 -1.22 0.34
N LYS A 104 11.00 -0.27 0.24
CA LYS A 104 11.36 0.37 -1.02
C LYS A 104 12.13 -0.58 -1.93
N ASP A 105 13.07 -1.35 -1.40
CA ASP A 105 13.81 -2.37 -2.15
C ASP A 105 12.86 -3.46 -2.67
N GLN A 106 11.79 -3.74 -1.92
CA GLN A 106 10.68 -4.62 -2.36
C GLN A 106 9.70 -3.94 -3.32
N GLN A 107 9.84 -2.66 -3.64
CA GLN A 107 8.93 -1.85 -4.47
C GLN A 107 7.48 -1.77 -3.93
N LEU A 108 7.29 -1.87 -2.61
CA LEU A 108 5.97 -1.68 -1.97
C LEU A 108 5.74 -0.22 -1.56
N VAL A 109 6.83 0.52 -1.36
CA VAL A 109 6.84 1.92 -0.97
C VAL A 109 7.75 2.69 -1.93
N GLN A 110 7.39 3.92 -2.24
CA GLN A 110 8.21 4.87 -2.99
C GLN A 110 8.69 5.99 -2.07
N THR A 111 9.86 6.52 -2.37
CA THR A 111 10.27 7.84 -1.88
C THR A 111 9.87 8.88 -2.91
N VAL A 112 9.25 9.97 -2.46
CA VAL A 112 8.97 11.17 -3.25
C VAL A 112 9.94 12.29 -2.87
N GLU A 113 9.84 13.44 -3.53
CA GLU A 113 10.67 14.60 -3.20
C GLU A 113 10.62 14.95 -1.70
N ARG A 114 11.77 15.41 -1.16
CA ARG A 114 11.95 15.82 0.25
C ARG A 114 11.86 14.70 1.29
N GLY A 115 12.17 13.45 0.93
CA GLY A 115 12.25 12.35 1.91
C GLY A 115 10.89 11.87 2.43
N GLY A 116 9.83 12.19 1.71
CA GLY A 116 8.49 11.65 1.96
C GLY A 116 8.32 10.27 1.34
N TYR A 117 7.37 9.50 1.87
CA TYR A 117 7.07 8.15 1.44
C TYR A 117 5.59 7.99 1.11
N ILE A 118 5.31 7.20 0.08
CA ILE A 118 3.95 6.78 -0.30
C ILE A 118 3.93 5.29 -0.62
N VAL A 119 2.78 4.64 -0.44
CA VAL A 119 2.61 3.24 -0.80
C VAL A 119 2.32 3.08 -2.30
N GLN A 120 2.69 1.94 -2.87
CA GLN A 120 2.21 1.53 -4.19
C GLN A 120 0.82 0.90 -4.06
N LEU A 121 -0.24 1.68 -4.32
CA LEU A 121 -1.63 1.20 -4.16
C LEU A 121 -1.95 0.02 -5.09
N ALA A 122 -1.35 -0.03 -6.28
CA ALA A 122 -1.44 -1.16 -7.21
C ALA A 122 -0.83 -2.48 -6.67
N ARG A 123 -0.26 -2.46 -5.47
CA ARG A 123 0.22 -3.64 -4.75
C ARG A 123 -0.52 -3.90 -3.46
N LEU A 124 -1.66 -3.22 -3.25
CA LEU A 124 -2.45 -3.35 -2.04
C LEU A 124 -2.86 -4.82 -1.79
N HIS A 125 -3.20 -5.57 -2.83
CA HIS A 125 -3.49 -7.00 -2.68
C HIS A 125 -2.32 -7.76 -2.04
N GLU A 126 -1.11 -7.64 -2.60
CA GLU A 126 0.08 -8.29 -2.07
C GLU A 126 0.43 -7.82 -0.64
N ILE A 127 0.25 -6.52 -0.38
CA ILE A 127 0.47 -5.95 0.94
C ILE A 127 -0.45 -6.64 1.96
N LEU A 128 -1.73 -6.77 1.65
CA LEU A 128 -2.71 -7.42 2.53
C LEU A 128 -2.41 -8.90 2.70
N ASP A 129 -2.03 -9.63 1.64
CA ASP A 129 -1.63 -11.03 1.73
C ASP A 129 -0.45 -11.22 2.71
N LYS A 130 0.55 -10.34 2.63
CA LYS A 130 1.71 -10.34 3.54
C LYS A 130 1.28 -10.06 4.98
N VAL A 131 0.46 -9.06 5.20
CA VAL A 131 -0.03 -8.65 6.54
C VAL A 131 -0.85 -9.78 7.18
N GLU A 132 -1.80 -10.34 6.42
CA GLU A 132 -2.66 -11.45 6.86
C GLU A 132 -1.82 -12.67 7.24
N LYS A 133 -0.82 -13.04 6.41
CA LYS A 133 0.10 -14.14 6.70
C LYS A 133 0.91 -13.90 7.98
N ALA A 134 1.37 -12.67 8.21
CA ALA A 134 2.13 -12.30 9.40
C ALA A 134 1.31 -12.37 10.69
N LEU A 135 -0.01 -12.17 10.60
CA LEU A 135 -0.93 -12.31 11.73
C LEU A 135 -1.34 -13.77 11.94
N GLY A 136 -1.65 -14.51 10.87
CA GLY A 136 -2.03 -15.92 10.95
C GLY A 136 -0.93 -16.80 11.53
N SER A 137 0.32 -16.58 11.12
CA SER A 137 1.51 -17.30 11.63
C SER A 137 1.83 -17.07 13.11
N ARG A 138 1.17 -16.11 13.79
CA ARG A 138 1.33 -15.85 15.23
C ARG A 138 0.26 -16.53 16.10
N THR A 139 -0.69 -17.26 15.51
CA THR A 139 -1.81 -17.89 16.26
C THR A 139 -1.51 -19.33 16.68
N GLU A 140 -0.35 -19.89 16.32
CA GLU A 140 0.07 -21.27 16.66
C GLU A 140 1.27 -21.33 17.63
N GLY A 141 1.45 -20.31 18.48
CA GLY A 141 2.52 -20.25 19.48
C GLY A 141 2.02 -20.19 20.90
#